data_AF-A0A7W4CV80-F1
#
_entry.id   AF-A0A7W4CV80-F1
#
_cell.length_a   1.000
_cell.length_b   1.000
_cell.length_c   1.000
_cell.angle_alpha   90.00
_cell.angle_beta   90.00
_cell.angle_gamma   90.00
#
_symmetry.space_group_name_H-M   'P 1'
#
loop_
_entity.id
_entity.type
_entity.pdbx_description
1 polymer ?
#
loop_
_entity_poly.entity_id
_entity_poly.type
_entity_poly.pdbx_seq_one_letter_code
_entity_poly.pdbx_strand_id
1 'polypeptide(L)'
;MVEAPRDELDPALRRARYGKRDDGDRFLGFWLTILVHARQDRLTPSLTQVRRAVDGFYAGREVRAAVAAVGLPAVQDQLRDAAAVYFQTCLTDPQYSSVVWGMNRLQPDQLRAKAAKDAATALAALVECRAGSPAEELPPLFVDGFLEVFGEPGRDALRPALAKRSSLAGLGLV
;
A
#
# COMPACT_ATOMS: atom_id res chain seq x y z
N MET A 1 17.98 -6.72 2.64
CA MET A 1 17.34 -6.51 3.95
C MET A 1 16.81 -7.87 4.40
N VAL A 2 17.23 -8.35 5.56
CA VAL A 2 16.91 -9.70 6.05
C VAL A 2 15.48 -9.64 6.59
N GLU A 3 14.54 -10.42 6.01
CA GLU A 3 13.23 -10.67 6.62
C GLU A 3 13.49 -11.11 8.06
N ALA A 4 13.00 -10.36 9.05
CA ALA A 4 12.83 -10.94 10.37
C ALA A 4 11.94 -12.18 10.16
N PRO A 5 12.38 -13.39 10.52
CA PRO A 5 11.62 -14.60 10.25
C PRO A 5 10.23 -14.43 10.87
N ARG A 6 9.18 -14.85 10.14
CA ARG A 6 7.76 -14.68 10.51
C ARG A 6 7.44 -15.13 11.95
N ASP A 7 8.33 -15.91 12.56
CA ASP A 7 8.27 -16.47 13.90
C ASP A 7 8.76 -15.50 15.01
N GLU A 8 9.26 -14.31 14.68
CA GLU A 8 9.71 -13.29 15.65
C GLU A 8 8.65 -12.23 15.97
N LEU A 9 7.52 -12.20 15.25
CA LEU A 9 6.45 -11.24 15.53
C LEU A 9 5.72 -11.58 16.82
N ASP A 10 5.35 -10.56 17.58
CA ASP A 10 4.42 -10.71 18.70
C ASP A 10 3.14 -11.46 18.23
N PRO A 11 2.63 -12.42 19.01
CA PRO A 11 1.49 -13.24 18.59
C PRO A 11 0.24 -12.43 18.20
N ALA A 12 -0.02 -11.29 18.84
CA ALA A 12 -1.14 -10.42 18.48
C ALA A 12 -0.90 -9.73 17.13
N LEU A 13 0.32 -9.26 16.89
CA LEU A 13 0.72 -8.65 15.62
C LEU A 13 0.68 -9.68 14.47
N ARG A 14 1.23 -10.88 14.68
CA ARG A 14 1.16 -11.98 13.71
C ARG A 14 -0.29 -12.31 13.36
N ARG A 15 -1.15 -12.39 14.37
CA ARG A 15 -2.59 -12.69 14.18
C ARG A 15 -3.32 -11.58 13.44
N ALA A 16 -2.98 -10.32 13.66
CA ALA A 16 -3.53 -9.20 12.92
C ALA A 16 -3.14 -9.28 11.43
N ARG A 17 -1.88 -9.61 11.14
CA ARG A 17 -1.36 -9.69 9.78
C ARG A 17 -1.79 -10.95 9.03
N TYR A 18 -1.65 -12.13 9.63
CA TYR A 18 -1.84 -13.40 8.93
C TYR A 18 -3.12 -14.15 9.33
N GLY A 19 -3.84 -13.67 10.35
CA GLY A 19 -5.03 -14.34 10.84
C GLY A 19 -4.76 -15.49 11.80
N LYS A 20 -5.83 -16.21 12.17
CA LYS A 20 -5.75 -17.31 13.17
C LYS A 20 -5.12 -18.59 12.61
N ARG A 21 -5.22 -18.78 11.30
CA ARG A 21 -4.80 -19.97 10.58
C ARG A 21 -3.67 -19.68 9.59
N ASP A 22 -3.05 -18.50 9.71
CA ASP A 22 -2.12 -17.96 8.72
C ASP A 22 -2.73 -18.03 7.30
N ASP A 23 -3.99 -17.57 7.16
CA ASP A 23 -4.83 -17.75 5.98
C ASP A 23 -4.56 -16.75 4.84
N GLY A 24 -3.62 -15.84 5.06
CA GLY A 24 -3.14 -14.87 4.08
C GLY A 24 -2.72 -13.56 4.73
N ASP A 25 -1.92 -12.77 4.01
CA ASP A 25 -1.49 -11.45 4.48
C ASP A 25 -2.64 -10.42 4.34
N ARG A 26 -3.27 -10.09 5.46
CA ARG A 26 -4.38 -9.16 5.58
C ARG A 26 -3.94 -7.71 5.44
N PHE A 27 -2.68 -7.40 5.73
CA PHE A 27 -2.12 -6.06 5.56
C PHE A 27 -1.85 -5.80 4.08
N LEU A 28 -1.35 -6.80 3.37
CA LEU A 28 -1.31 -6.79 1.90
C LEU A 28 -2.74 -6.69 1.32
N GLY A 29 -3.67 -7.49 1.84
CA GLY A 29 -5.08 -7.44 1.46
C GLY A 29 -5.72 -6.06 1.67
N PHE A 30 -5.34 -5.36 2.74
CA PHE A 30 -5.74 -3.99 2.99
C PHE A 30 -5.25 -3.04 1.88
N TRP A 31 -3.97 -3.05 1.53
CA TRP A 31 -3.45 -2.22 0.43
C TRP A 31 -4.10 -2.53 -0.92
N LEU A 32 -4.29 -3.80 -1.23
CA LEU A 32 -4.99 -4.23 -2.44
C LEU A 32 -6.42 -3.69 -2.50
N THR A 33 -7.13 -3.71 -1.37
CA THR A 33 -8.49 -3.15 -1.27
C THR A 33 -8.50 -1.65 -1.60
N ILE A 34 -7.56 -0.88 -1.03
CA ILE A 34 -7.40 0.54 -1.34
C ILE A 34 -7.12 0.77 -2.82
N LEU A 35 -6.17 0.03 -3.40
CA LEU A 35 -5.81 0.12 -4.82
C LEU A 35 -6.98 -0.21 -5.74
N VAL A 36 -7.77 -1.24 -5.42
CA VAL A 36 -8.97 -1.61 -6.19
C VAL A 36 -9.99 -0.48 -6.17
N HIS A 37 -10.31 0.07 -4.99
CA HIS A 37 -11.28 1.17 -4.88
C HIS A 37 -10.78 2.48 -5.49
N ALA A 38 -9.46 2.71 -5.47
CA ALA A 38 -8.84 3.88 -6.11
C ALA A 38 -8.83 3.78 -7.64
N ARG A 39 -8.77 2.58 -8.21
CA ARG A 39 -8.72 2.32 -9.67
C ARG A 39 -10.09 2.17 -10.35
N GLN A 40 -11.21 2.24 -9.65
CA GLN A 40 -12.54 2.07 -10.27
C GLN A 40 -12.80 3.19 -11.29
N ASP A 41 -12.56 2.85 -12.57
CA ASP A 41 -12.29 3.77 -13.69
C ASP A 41 -13.54 4.44 -14.29
N ARG A 42 -14.74 4.18 -13.77
CA ARG A 42 -15.99 4.60 -14.44
C ARG A 42 -16.66 5.83 -13.86
N LEU A 43 -16.58 6.11 -12.56
CA LEU A 43 -17.25 7.27 -11.95
C LEU A 43 -16.57 7.63 -10.62
N THR A 44 -15.46 8.38 -10.66
CA THR A 44 -14.69 8.82 -9.48
C THR A 44 -14.16 7.69 -8.57
N PRO A 45 -13.01 7.88 -7.90
CA PRO A 45 -12.60 6.97 -6.82
C PRO A 45 -13.75 6.81 -5.82
N SER A 46 -14.04 5.59 -5.38
CA SER A 46 -15.05 5.38 -4.34
C SER A 46 -14.47 5.77 -2.99
N LEU A 47 -14.30 7.07 -2.75
CA LEU A 47 -13.69 7.62 -1.52
C LEU A 47 -14.42 7.14 -0.26
N THR A 48 -15.73 6.89 -0.38
CA THR A 48 -16.51 6.26 0.70
C THR A 48 -16.08 4.83 0.97
N GLN A 49 -15.80 4.02 -0.06
CA GLN A 49 -15.30 2.65 0.13
C GLN A 49 -13.86 2.63 0.63
N VAL A 50 -13.00 3.54 0.15
CA VAL A 50 -11.65 3.72 0.67
C VAL A 50 -11.69 4.07 2.17
N ARG A 51 -12.49 5.06 2.55
CA ARG A 51 -12.69 5.43 3.96
C ARG A 51 -13.23 4.26 4.79
N ARG A 52 -14.25 3.55 4.30
CA ARG A 52 -14.80 2.37 4.99
C ARG A 52 -13.76 1.26 5.18
N ALA A 53 -12.89 1.04 4.19
CA ALA A 53 -11.82 0.07 4.28
C ALA A 53 -10.79 0.47 5.34
N VAL A 54 -10.40 1.75 5.39
CA VAL A 54 -9.49 2.31 6.40
C VAL A 54 -10.10 2.23 7.81
N ASP A 55 -11.32 2.76 7.98
CA ASP A 55 -12.02 2.76 9.27
C ASP A 55 -12.26 1.32 9.75
N GLY A 56 -12.65 0.42 8.85
CA GLY A 56 -12.88 -1.00 9.13
C GLY A 56 -11.61 -1.74 9.53
N PHE A 57 -10.47 -1.43 8.90
CA PHE A 57 -9.17 -1.99 9.25
C PHE A 57 -8.79 -1.64 10.69
N TYR A 58 -8.79 -0.36 11.05
CA TYR A 58 -8.41 0.09 12.40
C TYR A 58 -9.44 -0.23 13.48
N ALA A 59 -10.73 -0.33 13.13
CA ALA A 59 -11.77 -0.81 14.06
C ALA A 59 -11.70 -2.33 14.30
N GLY A 60 -10.98 -3.06 13.43
CA GLY A 60 -10.81 -4.51 13.49
C GLY A 60 -10.28 -4.98 14.84
N ARG A 61 -10.91 -6.02 15.41
CA ARG A 61 -10.54 -6.57 16.73
C ARG A 61 -9.06 -6.96 16.80
N GLU A 62 -8.56 -7.62 15.77
CA GLU A 62 -7.18 -8.13 15.75
C GLU A 62 -6.16 -6.99 15.62
N VAL A 63 -6.46 -5.97 14.80
CA VAL A 63 -5.60 -4.78 14.67
C VAL A 63 -5.56 -4.00 15.99
N ARG A 64 -6.71 -3.79 16.65
CA ARG A 64 -6.74 -3.15 17.97
C ARG A 64 -5.98 -3.94 19.04
N ALA A 65 -6.06 -5.27 19.00
CA ALA A 65 -5.29 -6.12 19.90
C ALA A 65 -3.78 -6.01 19.65
N ALA A 66 -3.35 -5.97 18.39
CA ALA A 66 -1.95 -5.74 18.04
C ALA A 66 -1.47 -4.36 18.51
N VAL A 67 -2.22 -3.28 18.25
CA VAL A 67 -1.88 -1.93 18.72
C VAL A 67 -1.77 -1.89 20.25
N ALA A 68 -2.64 -2.57 20.98
CA ALA A 68 -2.57 -2.65 22.44
C ALA A 68 -1.35 -3.45 22.94
N ALA A 69 -0.89 -4.46 22.19
CA ALA A 69 0.23 -5.32 22.58
C ALA A 69 1.60 -4.71 22.24
N VAL A 70 1.77 -4.17 21.03
CA VAL A 70 3.07 -3.72 20.50
C VAL A 70 3.13 -2.23 20.15
N GLY A 71 2.03 -1.51 20.33
CA GLY A 71 1.92 -0.11 19.93
C GLY A 71 1.59 0.09 18.45
N LEU A 72 1.09 1.28 18.13
CA LEU A 72 0.75 1.69 16.76
C LEU A 72 1.99 1.71 15.82
N PRO A 73 3.18 2.20 16.23
CA PRO A 73 4.35 2.22 15.34
C PRO A 73 4.74 0.84 14.82
N ALA A 74 4.73 -0.19 15.65
CA ALA A 74 5.06 -1.55 15.22
C ALA A 74 4.04 -2.12 14.21
N VAL A 75 2.75 -1.75 14.35
CA VAL A 75 1.72 -2.10 13.36
C VAL A 75 1.96 -1.35 12.03
N GLN A 76 2.34 -0.07 12.11
CA GLN A 76 2.64 0.75 10.96
C GLN A 76 3.88 0.25 10.21
N ASP A 77 4.91 -0.23 10.90
CA ASP A 77 6.08 -0.86 10.28
C ASP A 77 5.70 -2.10 9.47
N GLN A 78 4.76 -2.90 9.97
CA GLN A 78 4.24 -4.05 9.23
C GLN A 78 3.35 -3.63 8.04
N LEU A 79 2.65 -2.50 8.12
CA LEU A 79 1.91 -1.93 6.98
C LEU A 79 2.87 -1.44 5.89
N ARG A 80 3.98 -0.79 6.27
CA ARG A 80 5.07 -0.38 5.38
C ARG A 80 5.68 -1.60 4.68
N ASP A 81 6.02 -2.64 5.45
CA ASP A 81 6.52 -3.91 4.91
C ASP A 81 5.52 -4.55 3.94
N ALA A 82 4.23 -4.61 4.28
CA ALA A 82 3.21 -5.14 3.38
C ALA A 82 3.07 -4.33 2.08
N ALA A 83 3.31 -3.01 2.12
CA ALA A 83 3.37 -2.19 0.91
C ALA A 83 4.59 -2.55 0.05
N ALA A 84 5.76 -2.77 0.66
CA ALA A 84 6.94 -3.27 -0.06
C ALA A 84 6.68 -4.64 -0.70
N VAL A 85 6.04 -5.58 0.03
CA VAL A 85 5.62 -6.89 -0.50
C VAL A 85 4.70 -6.73 -1.72
N TYR A 86 3.75 -5.81 -1.70
CA TYR A 86 2.89 -5.51 -2.85
C TYR A 86 3.72 -5.10 -4.08
N PHE A 87 4.60 -4.10 -3.94
CA PHE A 87 5.40 -3.59 -5.06
C PHE A 87 6.44 -4.60 -5.56
N GLN A 88 7.00 -5.42 -4.66
CA GLN A 88 7.87 -6.53 -5.03
C GLN A 88 7.11 -7.60 -5.83
N THR A 89 5.86 -7.86 -5.48
CA THR A 89 4.99 -8.77 -6.24
C THR A 89 4.70 -8.20 -7.63
N CYS A 90 4.48 -6.89 -7.76
CA CYS A 90 4.32 -6.24 -9.06
C CYS A 90 5.53 -6.41 -9.99
N LEU A 91 6.76 -6.53 -9.46
CA LEU A 91 7.96 -6.78 -10.27
C LEU A 91 8.01 -8.19 -10.86
N THR A 92 7.46 -9.15 -10.13
CA THR A 92 7.58 -10.58 -10.43
C THR A 92 6.34 -11.14 -11.12
N ASP A 93 5.18 -10.48 -10.99
CA ASP A 93 3.92 -10.89 -11.62
C ASP A 93 3.93 -10.69 -13.16
N PRO A 94 3.85 -11.77 -13.96
CA PRO A 94 3.78 -11.70 -15.41
C PRO A 94 2.54 -10.95 -15.94
N GLN A 95 1.42 -11.00 -15.21
CA GLN A 95 0.17 -10.32 -15.59
C GLN A 95 0.27 -8.81 -15.35
N TYR A 96 0.93 -8.39 -14.28
CA TYR A 96 1.15 -6.97 -14.01
C TYR A 96 2.17 -6.36 -14.98
N SER A 97 3.18 -7.15 -15.37
CA SER A 97 4.28 -6.71 -16.23
C SER A 97 4.00 -6.86 -17.74
N SER A 98 2.80 -7.22 -18.19
CA SER A 98 2.47 -7.35 -19.61
C SER A 98 1.60 -6.19 -20.14
N VAL A 99 1.84 -5.77 -21.39
CA VAL A 99 1.20 -4.59 -22.02
C VAL A 99 -0.09 -4.96 -22.76
N VAL A 100 -0.10 -6.11 -23.43
CA VAL A 100 -1.19 -6.59 -24.29
C VAL A 100 -1.11 -8.12 -24.36
N TRP A 101 -2.16 -8.83 -23.90
CA TRP A 101 -2.36 -10.27 -24.15
C TRP A 101 -1.12 -11.16 -23.94
N GLY A 102 -0.28 -10.83 -22.94
CA GLY A 102 0.93 -11.60 -22.61
C GLY A 102 2.09 -11.53 -23.62
N MET A 103 2.01 -10.73 -24.69
CA MET A 103 2.98 -10.80 -25.79
C MET A 103 4.23 -9.92 -25.64
N ASN A 104 4.20 -8.86 -24.81
CA ASN A 104 5.36 -8.01 -24.54
C ASN A 104 5.44 -7.66 -23.05
N ARG A 105 6.58 -7.99 -22.43
CA ARG A 105 6.91 -7.59 -21.06
C ARG A 105 7.32 -6.12 -21.05
N LEU A 106 6.79 -5.37 -20.08
CA LEU A 106 7.17 -4.00 -19.80
C LEU A 106 8.68 -3.95 -19.50
N GLN A 107 9.35 -2.98 -20.10
CA GLN A 107 10.72 -2.66 -19.70
C GLN A 107 10.73 -2.15 -18.25
N PRO A 108 11.84 -2.30 -17.51
CA PRO A 108 11.92 -1.92 -16.10
C PRO A 108 11.42 -0.48 -15.82
N ASP A 109 11.75 0.48 -16.69
CA ASP A 109 11.31 1.87 -16.53
C ASP A 109 9.80 2.05 -16.77
N GLN A 110 9.21 1.30 -17.69
CA GLN A 110 7.76 1.34 -17.95
C GLN A 110 6.98 0.68 -16.81
N LEU A 111 7.51 -0.41 -16.26
CA LEU A 111 6.96 -1.07 -15.08
C LEU A 111 6.98 -0.14 -13.87
N ARG A 112 8.09 0.55 -13.65
CA ARG A 112 8.25 1.55 -12.60
C ARG A 112 7.27 2.71 -12.77
N ALA A 113 7.13 3.25 -13.98
CA ALA A 113 6.19 4.33 -14.27
C ALA A 113 4.72 3.90 -14.06
N LYS A 114 4.38 2.65 -14.40
CA LYS A 114 3.06 2.05 -14.12
C LYS A 114 2.81 1.95 -12.62
N ALA A 115 3.77 1.40 -11.87
CA ALA A 115 3.68 1.29 -10.41
C ALA A 115 3.58 2.66 -9.74
N ALA A 116 4.34 3.65 -10.20
CA ALA A 116 4.26 5.03 -9.72
C ALA A 116 2.88 5.67 -9.97
N LYS A 117 2.28 5.45 -11.14
CA LYS A 117 0.92 5.92 -11.46
C LYS A 117 -0.13 5.29 -10.56
N ASP A 118 -0.01 3.98 -10.32
CA ASP A 118 -0.90 3.26 -9.41
C ASP A 118 -0.76 3.76 -7.98
N ALA A 119 0.48 3.95 -7.54
CA ALA A 119 0.78 4.48 -6.21
C ALA A 119 0.19 5.88 -6.02
N ALA A 120 0.43 6.80 -6.96
CA ALA A 120 -0.14 8.14 -6.93
C ALA A 120 -1.68 8.13 -6.93
N THR A 121 -2.32 7.16 -7.58
CA THR A 121 -3.77 7.02 -7.59
C THR A 121 -4.30 6.55 -6.23
N ALA A 122 -3.66 5.57 -5.60
CA ALA A 122 -4.01 5.13 -4.25
C ALA A 122 -3.77 6.24 -3.20
N LEU A 123 -2.65 6.95 -3.31
CA LEU A 123 -2.30 8.06 -2.41
C LEU A 123 -3.34 9.20 -2.50
N ALA A 124 -3.74 9.59 -3.71
CA ALA A 124 -4.79 10.58 -3.90
C ALA A 124 -6.08 10.14 -3.19
N ALA A 125 -6.47 8.88 -3.35
CA ALA A 125 -7.68 8.36 -2.72
C ALA A 125 -7.57 8.31 -1.18
N LEU A 126 -6.41 7.94 -0.63
CA LEU A 126 -6.16 7.95 0.82
C LEU A 126 -6.26 9.36 1.42
N VAL A 127 -5.69 10.34 0.75
CA VAL A 127 -5.75 11.75 1.18
C VAL A 127 -7.17 12.31 1.05
N GLU A 128 -7.81 12.10 -0.10
CA GLU A 128 -9.14 12.65 -0.41
C GLU A 128 -10.26 11.99 0.41
N CYS A 129 -10.08 10.75 0.86
CA CYS A 129 -11.09 10.08 1.69
C CYS A 129 -11.22 10.70 3.09
N ARG A 130 -10.24 11.52 3.52
CA ARG A 130 -10.22 12.23 4.80
C ARG A 130 -10.52 11.32 5.99
N ALA A 131 -9.93 10.13 5.99
CA ALA A 131 -9.94 9.27 7.17
C ALA A 131 -9.18 9.96 8.31
N GLY A 132 -9.70 9.86 9.54
CA GLY A 132 -9.09 10.48 10.71
C GLY A 132 -7.89 9.70 11.24
N SER A 133 -7.24 10.21 12.28
CA SER A 133 -6.14 9.50 12.96
C SER A 133 -6.57 8.08 13.37
N PRO A 134 -5.72 7.04 13.17
CA PRO A 134 -4.32 7.09 12.74
C PRO A 134 -4.09 7.01 11.21
N ALA A 135 -5.12 7.18 10.39
CA ALA A 135 -5.02 6.97 8.94
C ALA A 135 -4.15 8.00 8.20
N GLU A 136 -3.88 9.15 8.81
CA GLU A 136 -3.03 10.20 8.26
C GLU A 136 -1.59 9.74 7.99
N GLU A 137 -1.14 8.69 8.69
CA GLU A 137 0.17 8.07 8.51
C GLU A 137 0.21 7.04 7.37
N LEU A 138 -0.94 6.67 6.78
CA LEU A 138 -0.95 5.66 5.70
C LEU A 138 -0.23 6.11 4.41
N PRO A 139 -0.39 7.36 3.92
CA PRO A 139 0.33 7.82 2.74
C PRO A 139 1.86 7.68 2.83
N PRO A 140 2.56 8.18 3.88
CA PRO A 140 4.01 8.02 3.96
C PRO A 140 4.44 6.56 4.05
N LEU A 141 3.73 5.70 4.81
CA LEU A 141 4.05 4.26 4.88
C LEU A 141 3.97 3.56 3.52
N PHE A 142 2.99 3.94 2.70
CA PHE A 142 2.83 3.38 1.36
C PHE A 142 3.91 3.89 0.39
N VAL A 143 4.33 5.15 0.52
CA VAL A 143 5.46 5.69 -0.23
C VAL A 143 6.76 5.00 0.17
N ASP A 144 7.00 4.81 1.47
CA ASP A 144 8.21 4.14 1.95
C ASP A 144 8.31 2.70 1.44
N GLY A 145 7.20 1.95 1.45
CA GLY A 145 7.17 0.62 0.84
C GLY A 145 7.43 0.62 -0.66
N PHE A 146 6.94 1.64 -1.39
CA PHE A 146 7.27 1.83 -2.80
C PHE A 146 8.76 2.11 -3.03
N LEU A 147 9.33 3.04 -2.24
CA LEU A 147 10.72 3.46 -2.37
C LEU A 147 11.70 2.39 -1.91
N GLU A 148 11.32 1.52 -0.98
CA GLU A 148 12.12 0.36 -0.59
C GLU A 148 12.37 -0.58 -1.78
N VAL A 149 11.36 -0.77 -2.64
CA VAL A 149 11.43 -1.66 -3.80
C VAL A 149 12.09 -0.99 -5.01
N PHE A 150 11.74 0.27 -5.29
CA PHE A 150 12.16 0.95 -6.52
C PHE A 150 13.33 1.92 -6.34
N GLY A 151 13.73 2.22 -5.11
CA GLY A 151 14.83 3.13 -4.77
C GLY A 151 14.68 4.53 -5.37
N GLU A 152 15.83 5.15 -5.65
CA GLU A 152 15.89 6.49 -6.25
C GLU A 152 15.24 6.59 -7.63
N PRO A 153 15.40 5.62 -8.55
CA PRO A 153 14.64 5.62 -9.80
C PRO A 153 13.12 5.60 -9.57
N GLY A 154 12.67 4.97 -8.49
CA GLY A 154 11.28 4.98 -8.04
C GLY A 154 10.84 6.39 -7.67
N ARG A 155 11.64 7.07 -6.83
CA ARG A 155 11.42 8.46 -6.42
C ARG A 155 11.19 9.38 -7.62
N ASP A 156 12.07 9.27 -8.62
CA ASP A 156 11.99 10.08 -9.84
C ASP A 156 10.78 9.77 -10.71
N ALA A 157 10.27 8.53 -10.68
CA ALA A 157 9.03 8.17 -11.36
C ALA A 157 7.78 8.61 -10.58
N LEU A 158 7.83 8.58 -9.24
CA LEU A 158 6.71 8.89 -8.37
C LEU A 158 6.44 10.40 -8.31
N ARG A 159 7.48 11.22 -8.20
CA ARG A 159 7.37 12.70 -8.17
C ARG A 159 6.48 13.28 -9.28
N PRO A 160 6.70 13.00 -10.58
CA PRO A 160 5.83 13.51 -11.64
C PRO A 160 4.44 12.84 -11.68
N ALA A 161 4.28 11.63 -11.13
CA ALA A 161 2.96 10.99 -11.01
C ALA A 161 2.11 11.68 -9.95
N LEU A 162 2.71 12.08 -8.82
CA LEU A 162 2.06 12.86 -7.77
C LEU A 162 1.74 14.28 -8.22
N ALA A 163 2.65 14.95 -8.93
CA ALA A 163 2.45 16.32 -9.42
C ALA A 163 1.22 16.46 -10.35
N LYS A 164 0.80 15.36 -11.00
CA LYS A 164 -0.42 15.30 -11.82
C LYS A 164 -1.72 15.21 -11.01
N ARG A 165 -1.64 15.09 -9.68
CA ARG A 165 -2.77 14.99 -8.75
C ARG A 165 -2.82 16.23 -7.87
N SER A 166 -3.77 17.12 -8.13
CA SER A 166 -3.93 18.39 -7.40
C SER A 166 -4.13 18.20 -5.89
N SER A 167 -4.76 17.11 -5.48
CA SER A 167 -4.97 16.76 -4.07
C SER A 167 -3.70 16.39 -3.30
N LEU A 168 -2.61 16.08 -4.01
CA LEU A 168 -1.32 15.70 -3.43
C LEU A 168 -0.27 16.81 -3.50
N ALA A 169 -0.59 17.92 -4.18
CA ALA A 169 0.30 19.07 -4.28
C ALA A 169 0.54 19.68 -2.89
N GLY A 170 1.80 19.71 -2.45
CA GLY A 170 2.21 20.34 -1.18
C GLY A 170 2.32 19.41 0.03
N LEU A 171 2.03 18.11 -0.10
CA LEU A 171 2.12 17.15 1.03
C LEU A 171 3.53 16.63 1.33
N GLY A 172 4.56 17.09 0.62
CA GLY A 172 5.97 16.71 0.89
C GLY A 172 6.25 15.21 0.85
N LEU A 173 5.44 14.43 0.13
CA LEU A 173 5.48 12.97 0.16
C LEU A 173 6.74 12.36 -0.49
N VAL A 174 7.47 13.11 -1.33
CA VAL A 174 8.60 12.60 -2.13
C VAL A 174 9.65 13.67 -2.41
#